data_AF-A0A2K8PB91-F1
#
_entry.id   AF-A0A2K8PB91-F1
#
_cell.length_a   1.000
_cell.length_b   1.000
_cell.length_c   1.000
_cell.angle_alpha   90.00
_cell.angle_beta   90.00
_cell.angle_gamma   90.00
#
_symmetry.space_group_name_H-M   'P 1'
#
loop_
_entity.id
_entity.type
_entity.pdbx_description
1 polymer ?
#
loop_
_entity_poly.entity_id
_entity_poly.type
_entity_poly.pdbx_seq_one_letter_code
_entity_poly.pdbx_strand_id
1 'polypeptide(L)'
;MQRPADASGSDRGEPLPPGHRVGGWEVTGPIGAGGWATVHAGRRAADAPPDPAGGVAGDPPGEVALKVLPTGGLAPRQARAIAESARREVELARRAGHPRLIRLLDSFVLSEPGHPYLDGAIVLVMERAERSLRDRLATPVTAAEGARLITGIIEGLAHLHRSGWVHGDLKPDNVLLMRDGSVKLADFGLATELTGTHGTHGYAPPMGTLDYLPPERRRAPLGEHGIQVRPSADVWALGIVIHEVFAGGAPPFPGATAMARAAAAQEYAEGRAALRTDHAVPPFWRELATDCLAPTHESRAAHTAETLLHRITAARAAEDPEAPTAEGPPSAAQASPHPPVRPLHRRARAALLAGAAVCGAAVALWPHGARDAAPAAARAEASGSLRVFNAEQGCRNRTDRNPRCSLGLAIDPLKAYTPDNVVATRVWDGEVLAVDCLLPRGMPIVDESDAVSVEWFRVRLPGDAARPTAWLPAVRTKDRPAVPECPRPTPVN
;
A
#
# COMPACT_ATOMS: atom_id res chain seq x y z
N MET A 1 -5.79 -5.70 -52.79
CA MET A 1 -5.03 -6.73 -52.06
C MET A 1 -4.55 -6.08 -50.77
N GLN A 2 -5.37 -6.16 -49.73
CA GLN A 2 -5.09 -5.60 -48.40
C GLN A 2 -4.05 -6.47 -47.69
N ARG A 3 -3.00 -5.83 -47.18
CA ARG A 3 -2.08 -6.46 -46.23
C ARG A 3 -2.81 -6.67 -44.90
N PRO A 4 -2.72 -7.84 -44.27
CA PRO A 4 -3.25 -8.03 -42.93
C PRO A 4 -2.43 -7.16 -41.96
N ALA A 5 -3.14 -6.45 -41.08
CA ALA A 5 -2.52 -5.72 -39.98
C ALA A 5 -2.01 -6.72 -38.95
N ASP A 6 -0.68 -6.76 -38.77
CA ASP A 6 -0.05 -7.45 -37.65
C ASP A 6 -0.49 -6.77 -36.34
N ALA A 7 -1.42 -7.44 -35.64
CA ALA A 7 -1.75 -7.13 -34.26
C ALA A 7 -0.69 -7.75 -33.34
N SER A 8 0.52 -7.18 -33.33
CA SER A 8 1.59 -7.59 -32.42
C SER A 8 2.21 -6.37 -31.72
N GLY A 9 1.71 -6.12 -30.50
CA GLY A 9 2.43 -5.51 -29.37
C GLY A 9 3.19 -4.20 -29.60
N SER A 10 2.52 -3.05 -29.43
CA SER A 10 3.22 -1.79 -29.08
C SER A 10 2.39 -0.75 -28.30
N ASP A 11 1.07 -0.88 -28.18
CA ASP A 11 0.21 0.22 -27.70
C ASP A 11 0.07 0.33 -26.16
N ARG A 12 0.96 -0.31 -25.40
CA ARG A 12 0.88 -0.30 -23.93
C ARG A 12 1.55 0.97 -23.39
N GLY A 13 0.74 1.95 -23.02
CA GLY A 13 1.18 3.19 -22.40
C GLY A 13 1.44 4.34 -23.38
N GLU A 14 1.04 4.19 -24.64
CA GLU A 14 1.06 5.31 -25.58
C GLU A 14 -0.02 6.33 -25.16
N PRO A 15 0.29 7.64 -25.14
CA PRO A 15 -0.69 8.63 -24.80
C PRO A 15 -1.84 8.66 -25.82
N LEU A 16 -3.07 8.84 -25.33
CA LEU A 16 -4.23 9.01 -26.20
C LEU A 16 -4.07 10.28 -27.05
N PRO A 17 -4.38 10.22 -28.36
CA PRO A 17 -4.21 11.38 -29.23
C PRO A 17 -5.25 12.47 -28.95
N PRO A 18 -4.94 13.75 -29.22
CA PRO A 18 -5.93 14.82 -29.19
C PRO A 18 -7.16 14.49 -30.05
N GLY A 19 -8.35 14.82 -29.55
CA GLY A 19 -9.64 14.48 -30.15
C GLY A 19 -10.19 13.10 -29.75
N HIS A 20 -9.39 12.25 -29.09
CA HIS A 20 -9.89 10.96 -28.60
C HIS A 20 -10.93 11.15 -27.50
N ARG A 21 -12.00 10.36 -27.53
CA ARG A 21 -13.10 10.45 -26.56
C ARG A 21 -12.90 9.48 -25.41
N VAL A 22 -13.18 9.97 -24.21
CA VAL A 22 -13.06 9.23 -22.95
C VAL A 22 -14.33 9.54 -22.16
N GLY A 23 -15.39 8.75 -22.38
CA GLY A 23 -16.72 9.05 -21.88
C GLY A 23 -17.23 10.41 -22.37
N GLY A 24 -17.64 11.29 -21.44
CA GLY A 24 -18.09 12.65 -21.75
C GLY A 24 -16.96 13.68 -22.03
N TRP A 25 -15.71 13.23 -22.09
CA TRP A 25 -14.52 14.09 -22.21
C TRP A 25 -13.80 13.84 -23.52
N GLU A 26 -13.17 14.90 -24.05
CA GLU A 26 -12.30 14.84 -25.22
C GLU A 26 -10.86 15.16 -24.79
N VAL A 27 -9.92 14.30 -25.18
CA VAL A 27 -8.50 14.50 -24.95
C VAL A 27 -8.00 15.69 -25.77
N THR A 28 -7.23 16.57 -25.15
CA THR A 28 -6.65 17.77 -25.79
C THR A 28 -5.14 17.68 -25.95
N GLY A 29 -4.48 16.86 -25.13
CA GLY A 29 -3.05 16.57 -25.25
C GLY A 29 -2.50 15.73 -24.11
N PRO A 30 -1.31 15.15 -24.26
CA PRO A 30 -0.66 14.38 -23.21
C PRO A 30 -0.13 15.30 -22.10
N ILE A 31 -0.22 14.85 -20.84
CA ILE A 31 0.43 15.50 -19.68
C ILE A 31 1.59 14.65 -19.20
N GLY A 32 1.39 13.34 -19.06
CA GLY A 32 2.42 12.43 -18.59
C GLY A 32 2.03 10.97 -18.76
N ALA A 33 3.03 10.09 -18.75
CA ALA A 33 2.83 8.64 -18.81
C ALA A 33 3.68 7.97 -17.74
N GLY A 34 3.07 7.08 -16.98
CA GLY A 34 3.73 6.24 -15.98
C GLY A 34 3.55 4.76 -16.32
N GLY A 35 4.19 3.88 -15.54
CA GLY A 35 4.16 2.43 -15.80
C GLY A 35 2.77 1.77 -15.70
N TRP A 36 1.79 2.45 -15.11
CA TRP A 36 0.46 1.89 -14.81
C TRP A 36 -0.71 2.80 -15.23
N ALA A 37 -0.41 4.02 -15.69
CA ALA A 37 -1.43 5.01 -16.05
C ALA A 37 -0.87 6.03 -17.04
N THR A 38 -1.74 6.60 -17.85
CA THR A 38 -1.46 7.80 -18.66
C THR A 38 -2.33 8.95 -18.18
N VAL A 39 -1.81 10.17 -18.27
CA VAL A 39 -2.51 11.38 -17.84
C VAL A 39 -2.59 12.34 -19.03
N HIS A 40 -3.80 12.81 -19.32
CA HIS A 40 -4.09 13.67 -20.46
C HIS A 40 -4.80 14.94 -20.02
N ALA A 41 -4.57 16.06 -20.70
CA ALA A 41 -5.43 17.21 -20.59
C ALA A 41 -6.73 16.90 -21.34
N GLY A 42 -7.87 17.27 -20.77
CA GLY A 42 -9.18 17.04 -21.37
C GLY A 42 -10.08 18.26 -21.27
N ARG A 43 -11.12 18.29 -22.10
CA ARG A 43 -12.25 19.22 -21.99
C ARG A 43 -13.55 18.45 -22.10
N ARG A 44 -14.65 19.02 -21.60
CA ARG A 44 -15.97 18.42 -21.81
C ARG A 44 -16.27 18.41 -23.30
N ALA A 45 -16.75 17.28 -23.82
CA ALA A 45 -17.12 17.21 -25.23
C ALA A 45 -18.39 18.05 -25.50
N ALA A 46 -18.45 18.71 -26.66
CA ALA A 46 -19.51 19.66 -26.98
C ALA A 46 -20.92 19.04 -27.06
N ASP A 47 -20.99 17.75 -27.35
CA ASP A 47 -22.18 16.91 -27.48
C ASP A 47 -22.45 16.03 -26.26
N ALA A 48 -21.62 16.13 -25.20
CA ALA A 48 -21.84 15.38 -23.98
C ALA A 48 -23.14 15.84 -23.29
N PRO A 49 -24.00 14.92 -22.81
CA PRO A 49 -25.20 15.30 -22.09
C PRO A 49 -24.88 16.19 -20.87
N PRO A 50 -25.78 17.13 -20.52
CA PRO A 50 -25.62 17.91 -19.30
C PRO A 50 -25.56 16.98 -18.09
N ASP A 51 -24.77 17.38 -17.10
CA ASP A 51 -24.44 16.55 -15.95
C ASP A 51 -25.72 16.02 -15.25
N PRO A 52 -25.95 14.69 -15.21
CA PRO A 52 -27.14 14.15 -14.55
C PRO A 52 -27.12 14.35 -13.04
N ALA A 53 -25.96 14.71 -12.46
CA ALA A 53 -25.82 15.15 -11.08
C ALA A 53 -25.56 16.67 -11.06
N GLY A 54 -26.60 17.46 -10.81
CA GLY A 54 -26.45 18.85 -10.40
C GLY A 54 -25.78 18.96 -9.03
N GLY A 55 -24.49 18.63 -8.92
CA GLY A 55 -23.78 18.60 -7.64
C GLY A 55 -22.27 18.54 -7.78
N VAL A 56 -21.62 19.68 -7.98
CA VAL A 56 -21.01 20.53 -6.93
C VAL A 56 -21.07 21.96 -7.48
N ALA A 57 -21.43 22.94 -6.65
CA ALA A 57 -21.53 24.34 -7.08
C ALA A 57 -20.21 24.84 -7.70
N GLY A 58 -20.25 25.11 -9.02
CA GLY A 58 -19.16 25.64 -9.81
C GLY A 58 -19.16 25.00 -11.20
N ASP A 59 -19.12 25.81 -12.26
CA ASP A 59 -18.91 25.30 -13.62
C ASP A 59 -17.74 24.31 -13.62
N PRO A 60 -17.87 23.12 -14.26
CA PRO A 60 -16.71 22.26 -14.44
C PRO A 60 -15.61 23.08 -15.12
N PRO A 61 -14.37 23.05 -14.62
CA PRO A 61 -13.30 23.84 -15.22
C PRO A 61 -13.22 23.48 -16.72
N GLY A 62 -13.03 24.50 -17.56
CA GLY A 62 -12.97 24.31 -19.02
C GLY A 62 -11.88 23.30 -19.46
N GLU A 63 -10.91 23.04 -18.58
CA GLU A 63 -9.88 22.01 -18.74
C GLU A 63 -9.76 21.13 -17.49
N VAL A 64 -9.59 19.83 -17.71
CA VAL A 64 -9.41 18.79 -16.69
C VAL A 64 -8.14 17.97 -16.96
N ALA A 65 -7.72 17.19 -15.98
CA ALA A 65 -6.77 16.10 -16.17
C ALA A 65 -7.52 14.76 -16.16
N LEU A 66 -7.26 13.91 -17.15
CA LEU A 66 -7.82 12.57 -17.30
C LEU A 66 -6.71 11.56 -17.01
N LYS A 67 -6.74 10.93 -15.83
CA LYS A 67 -5.85 9.82 -15.51
C LYS A 67 -6.53 8.53 -15.93
N VAL A 68 -6.01 7.90 -16.98
CA VAL A 68 -6.51 6.65 -17.54
C VAL A 68 -5.65 5.51 -17.01
N LEU A 69 -6.29 4.54 -16.38
CA LEU A 69 -5.66 3.35 -15.79
C LEU A 69 -6.16 2.09 -16.52
N PRO A 70 -5.43 1.63 -17.55
CA PRO A 70 -5.82 0.48 -18.35
C PRO A 70 -5.81 -0.82 -17.53
N THR A 71 -6.88 -1.60 -17.63
CA THR A 71 -6.96 -2.94 -17.03
C THR A 71 -7.01 -4.05 -18.08
N GLY A 72 -7.30 -3.70 -19.34
CA GLY A 72 -7.37 -4.61 -20.47
C GLY A 72 -6.03 -5.30 -20.76
N GLY A 73 -6.06 -6.61 -20.97
CA GLY A 73 -4.87 -7.40 -21.31
C GLY A 73 -3.84 -7.58 -20.19
N LEU A 74 -4.18 -7.19 -18.95
CA LEU A 74 -3.37 -7.46 -17.76
C LEU A 74 -3.74 -8.80 -17.11
N ALA A 75 -2.80 -9.40 -16.38
CA ALA A 75 -3.10 -10.54 -15.54
C ALA A 75 -4.09 -10.13 -14.42
N PRO A 76 -4.98 -11.03 -13.95
CA PRO A 76 -6.01 -10.68 -12.95
C PRO A 76 -5.46 -9.98 -11.71
N ARG A 77 -4.30 -10.40 -11.20
CA ARG A 77 -3.63 -9.77 -10.04
C ARG A 77 -3.19 -8.33 -10.32
N GLN A 78 -2.69 -8.04 -11.52
CA GLN A 78 -2.26 -6.70 -11.92
C GLN A 78 -3.47 -5.78 -12.13
N ALA A 79 -4.51 -6.26 -12.81
CA ALA A 79 -5.76 -5.52 -12.97
C ALA A 79 -6.40 -5.19 -11.61
N ARG A 80 -6.40 -6.14 -10.68
CA ARG A 80 -6.86 -5.93 -9.31
C ARG A 80 -6.03 -4.89 -8.56
N ALA A 81 -4.70 -4.92 -8.68
CA ALA A 81 -3.82 -3.94 -8.04
C ALA A 81 -4.09 -2.51 -8.55
N ILE A 82 -4.31 -2.35 -9.86
CA ILE A 82 -4.71 -1.06 -10.47
C ILE A 82 -6.09 -0.63 -9.95
N ALA A 83 -7.07 -1.53 -9.94
CA ALA A 83 -8.41 -1.23 -9.45
C ALA A 83 -8.41 -0.85 -7.96
N GLU A 84 -7.62 -1.52 -7.13
CA GLU A 84 -7.43 -1.18 -5.73
C GLU A 84 -6.75 0.19 -5.56
N SER A 85 -5.75 0.51 -6.40
CA SER A 85 -5.12 1.83 -6.45
C SER A 85 -6.13 2.93 -6.77
N ALA A 86 -6.91 2.76 -7.84
CA ALA A 86 -7.93 3.73 -8.23
C ALA A 86 -9.03 3.87 -7.16
N ARG A 87 -9.45 2.77 -6.54
CA ARG A 87 -10.42 2.77 -5.43
C ARG A 87 -9.90 3.59 -4.24
N ARG A 88 -8.62 3.47 -3.89
CA ARG A 88 -7.99 4.27 -2.82
C ARG A 88 -8.01 5.76 -3.15
N GLU A 89 -7.68 6.13 -4.39
CA GLU A 89 -7.74 7.54 -4.83
C GLU A 89 -9.16 8.12 -4.71
N VAL A 90 -10.17 7.38 -5.15
CA VAL A 90 -11.58 7.80 -5.07
C VAL A 90 -12.04 7.93 -3.61
N GLU A 91 -11.70 6.97 -2.76
CA GLU A 91 -12.09 6.97 -1.34
C GLU A 91 -11.47 8.14 -0.58
N LEU A 92 -10.17 8.38 -0.76
CA LEU A 92 -9.47 9.50 -0.13
C LEU A 92 -10.03 10.83 -0.62
N ALA A 93 -10.24 11.00 -1.92
CA ALA A 93 -10.78 12.25 -2.46
C ALA A 93 -12.18 12.58 -1.90
N ARG A 94 -13.01 11.56 -1.63
CA ARG A 94 -14.33 11.73 -1.01
C ARG A 94 -14.27 12.09 0.47
N ARG A 95 -13.29 11.56 1.21
CA ARG A 95 -13.22 11.70 2.68
C ARG A 95 -12.32 12.83 3.17
N ALA A 96 -11.35 13.25 2.38
CA ALA A 96 -10.27 14.11 2.83
C ALA A 96 -10.07 15.37 1.96
N GLY A 97 -11.09 15.89 1.28
CA GLY A 97 -10.97 17.09 0.43
C GLY A 97 -10.34 18.30 1.16
N HIS A 98 -9.40 18.99 0.49
CA HIS A 98 -8.67 20.14 1.05
C HIS A 98 -8.03 21.00 -0.06
N PRO A 99 -7.82 22.31 0.13
CA PRO A 99 -7.18 23.18 -0.87
C PRO A 99 -5.79 22.74 -1.32
N ARG A 100 -5.06 22.02 -0.46
CA ARG A 100 -3.73 21.45 -0.74
C ARG A 100 -3.73 20.02 -1.26
N LEU A 101 -4.89 19.46 -1.60
CA LEU A 101 -4.99 18.16 -2.26
C LEU A 101 -5.69 18.35 -3.62
N ILE A 102 -5.23 17.62 -4.62
CA ILE A 102 -5.82 17.67 -5.97
C ILE A 102 -7.26 17.14 -5.92
N ARG A 103 -8.18 17.88 -6.51
CA ARG A 103 -9.61 17.55 -6.50
C ARG A 103 -9.92 16.52 -7.59
N LEU A 104 -10.47 15.38 -7.16
CA LEU A 104 -11.18 14.46 -8.04
C LEU A 104 -12.57 15.04 -8.34
N LEU A 105 -12.89 15.14 -9.62
CA LEU A 105 -14.17 15.66 -10.13
C LEU A 105 -15.14 14.51 -10.40
N ASP A 106 -14.66 13.45 -11.03
CA ASP A 106 -15.46 12.28 -11.41
C ASP A 106 -14.58 11.03 -11.57
N SER A 107 -15.19 9.85 -11.57
CA SER A 107 -14.54 8.58 -11.85
C SER A 107 -15.49 7.60 -12.52
N PHE A 108 -15.05 6.94 -13.59
CA PHE A 108 -15.85 5.95 -14.31
C PHE A 108 -14.97 4.87 -14.95
N VAL A 109 -15.61 3.81 -15.43
CA VAL A 109 -14.98 2.72 -16.18
C VAL A 109 -15.33 2.89 -17.66
N LEU A 110 -14.33 2.89 -18.53
CA LEU A 110 -14.53 2.94 -19.97
C LEU A 110 -15.09 1.62 -20.48
N SER A 111 -16.06 1.71 -21.38
CA SER A 111 -16.48 0.59 -22.22
C SER A 111 -16.17 0.95 -23.66
N GLU A 112 -15.12 0.34 -24.19
CA GLU A 112 -14.59 0.60 -25.52
C GLU A 112 -14.31 -0.74 -26.20
N PRO A 113 -15.34 -1.52 -26.59
CA PRO A 113 -15.15 -2.87 -27.15
C PRO A 113 -14.27 -2.91 -28.40
N GLY A 114 -14.21 -1.79 -29.13
CA GLY A 114 -13.35 -1.62 -30.30
C GLY A 114 -11.87 -1.36 -29.97
N HIS A 115 -11.53 -1.05 -28.72
CA HIS A 115 -10.17 -0.77 -28.25
C HIS A 115 -9.88 -1.63 -26.99
N PRO A 116 -9.48 -2.91 -27.16
CA PRO A 116 -9.33 -3.86 -26.05
C PRO A 116 -8.38 -3.45 -24.92
N TYR A 117 -7.48 -2.49 -25.17
CA TYR A 117 -6.60 -1.92 -24.15
C TYR A 117 -7.33 -0.92 -23.23
N LEU A 118 -8.26 -0.15 -23.78
CA LEU A 118 -9.04 0.86 -23.05
C LEU A 118 -10.35 0.28 -22.50
N ASP A 119 -10.83 -0.84 -23.04
CA ASP A 119 -12.01 -1.51 -22.52
C ASP A 119 -11.78 -1.96 -21.07
N GLY A 120 -12.67 -1.52 -20.17
CA GLY A 120 -12.56 -1.72 -18.73
C GLY A 120 -11.59 -0.79 -18.02
N ALA A 121 -10.88 0.11 -18.73
CA ALA A 121 -9.96 1.05 -18.10
C ALA A 121 -10.70 1.98 -17.13
N ILE A 122 -10.07 2.25 -15.98
CA ILE A 122 -10.61 3.16 -14.97
C ILE A 122 -10.11 4.56 -15.29
N VAL A 123 -11.01 5.53 -15.33
CA VAL A 123 -10.69 6.93 -15.59
C VAL A 123 -10.99 7.76 -14.35
N LEU A 124 -10.00 8.52 -13.91
CA LEU A 124 -10.14 9.52 -12.86
C LEU A 124 -10.07 10.91 -13.51
N VAL A 125 -11.14 11.68 -13.37
CA VAL A 125 -11.24 13.06 -13.86
C VAL A 125 -10.88 13.99 -12.73
N MET A 126 -9.86 14.82 -12.92
CA MET A 126 -9.27 15.64 -11.87
C MET A 126 -9.17 17.10 -12.33
N GLU A 127 -9.06 18.03 -11.38
CA GLU A 127 -8.70 19.40 -11.74
C GLU A 127 -7.32 19.46 -12.41
N ARG A 128 -7.14 20.36 -13.37
CA ARG A 128 -5.88 20.51 -14.11
C ARG A 128 -4.91 21.42 -13.37
N ALA A 129 -3.78 20.87 -12.95
CA ALA A 129 -2.62 21.65 -12.52
C ALA A 129 -1.91 22.31 -13.71
N GLU A 130 -1.02 23.27 -13.47
CA GLU A 130 -0.17 23.82 -14.53
C GLU A 130 1.01 22.87 -14.83
N ARG A 131 1.75 22.46 -13.79
CA ARG A 131 2.95 21.62 -13.89
C ARG A 131 3.21 20.86 -12.59
N SER A 132 4.13 19.89 -12.60
CA SER A 132 4.60 19.24 -11.38
C SER A 132 5.74 20.04 -10.72
N LEU A 133 6.02 19.75 -9.44
CA LEU A 133 7.22 20.27 -8.77
C LEU A 133 8.47 19.71 -9.43
N ARG A 134 8.46 18.45 -9.91
CA ARG A 134 9.56 17.87 -10.70
C ARG A 134 9.96 18.78 -11.87
N ASP A 135 8.98 19.21 -12.67
CA ASP A 135 9.21 20.11 -13.80
C ASP A 135 9.70 21.47 -13.33
N ARG A 136 9.16 21.98 -12.21
CA ARG A 136 9.59 23.26 -11.64
C ARG A 136 11.06 23.23 -11.21
N LEU A 137 11.53 22.13 -10.65
CA LEU A 137 12.91 21.96 -10.18
C LEU A 137 13.95 21.86 -11.31
N ALA A 138 13.52 21.80 -12.58
CA ALA A 138 14.42 21.93 -13.73
C ALA A 138 15.06 23.33 -13.84
N THR A 139 14.54 24.31 -13.10
CA THR A 139 15.10 25.66 -13.01
C THR A 139 15.30 26.06 -11.54
N PRO A 140 16.27 26.93 -11.22
CA PRO A 140 16.51 27.34 -9.84
C PRO A 140 15.25 27.89 -9.14
N VAL A 141 15.11 27.56 -7.87
CA VAL A 141 14.03 28.03 -7.00
C VAL A 141 14.61 29.07 -6.04
N THR A 142 13.93 30.21 -5.89
CA THR A 142 14.36 31.22 -4.91
C THR A 142 14.03 30.77 -3.49
N ALA A 143 14.73 31.28 -2.48
CA ALA A 143 14.48 30.90 -1.09
C ALA A 143 13.01 31.15 -0.66
N ALA A 144 12.45 32.30 -1.05
CA ALA A 144 11.06 32.65 -0.75
C ALA A 144 10.04 31.74 -1.46
N GLU A 145 10.33 31.34 -2.70
CA GLU A 145 9.48 30.39 -3.41
C GLU A 145 9.58 28.98 -2.81
N GLY A 146 10.79 28.51 -2.52
CA GLY A 146 11.01 27.23 -1.84
C GLY A 146 10.27 27.16 -0.51
N ALA A 147 10.31 28.24 0.28
CA ALA A 147 9.54 28.34 1.52
C ALA A 147 8.03 28.19 1.30
N ARG A 148 7.46 28.88 0.30
CA ARG A 148 6.03 28.75 -0.05
C ARG A 148 5.68 27.34 -0.50
N LEU A 149 6.52 26.73 -1.34
CA LEU A 149 6.32 25.38 -1.85
C LEU A 149 6.29 24.36 -0.73
N ILE A 150 7.32 24.35 0.13
CA ILE A 150 7.42 23.42 1.26
C ILE A 150 6.29 23.65 2.27
N THR A 151 5.91 24.90 2.55
CA THR A 151 4.78 25.20 3.44
C THR A 151 3.49 24.57 2.90
N GLY A 152 3.18 24.74 1.61
CA GLY A 152 1.99 24.16 1.00
C GLY A 152 1.97 22.63 0.99
N ILE A 153 3.13 21.99 0.81
CA ILE A 153 3.28 20.52 0.93
C ILE A 153 2.97 20.06 2.36
N ILE A 154 3.55 20.73 3.35
CA ILE A 154 3.38 20.38 4.77
C ILE A 154 1.92 20.59 5.20
N GLU A 155 1.27 21.68 4.77
CA GLU A 155 -0.16 21.90 5.01
C GLU A 155 -1.02 20.75 4.46
N GLY A 156 -0.69 20.26 3.25
CA GLY A 156 -1.36 19.10 2.65
C GLY A 156 -1.14 17.81 3.42
N LEU A 157 0.11 17.52 3.83
CA LEU A 157 0.44 16.35 4.65
C LEU A 157 -0.23 16.40 6.02
N ALA A 158 -0.21 17.56 6.68
CA ALA A 158 -0.84 17.75 7.98
C ALA A 158 -2.34 17.45 7.90
N HIS A 159 -3.03 17.99 6.89
CA HIS A 159 -4.44 17.66 6.67
C HIS A 159 -4.66 16.16 6.40
N LEU A 160 -3.83 15.55 5.56
CA LEU A 160 -3.94 14.15 5.21
C LEU A 160 -3.73 13.24 6.44
N HIS A 161 -2.71 13.51 7.24
CA HIS A 161 -2.37 12.77 8.46
C HIS A 161 -3.47 12.91 9.52
N ARG A 162 -4.02 14.12 9.74
CA ARG A 162 -5.18 14.33 10.64
C ARG A 162 -6.43 13.60 10.17
N SER A 163 -6.59 13.45 8.86
CA SER A 163 -7.70 12.70 8.26
C SER A 163 -7.51 11.18 8.37
N GLY A 164 -6.42 10.72 8.98
CA GLY A 164 -6.14 9.31 9.18
C GLY A 164 -5.50 8.62 7.98
N TRP A 165 -4.79 9.35 7.12
CA TRP A 165 -4.16 8.79 5.92
C TRP A 165 -2.66 9.08 5.88
N VAL A 166 -1.89 8.17 5.31
CA VAL A 166 -0.50 8.37 4.89
C VAL A 166 -0.48 8.44 3.37
N HIS A 167 0.26 9.38 2.78
CA HIS A 167 0.38 9.52 1.33
C HIS A 167 1.13 8.31 0.72
N GLY A 168 2.26 7.92 1.31
CA GLY A 168 3.00 6.70 0.96
C GLY A 168 3.84 6.76 -0.32
N ASP A 169 3.76 7.83 -1.11
CA ASP A 169 4.59 8.07 -2.31
C ASP A 169 4.75 9.58 -2.58
N LEU A 170 5.05 10.35 -1.52
CA LEU A 170 5.38 11.77 -1.67
C LEU A 170 6.70 11.91 -2.44
N LYS A 171 6.66 12.68 -3.53
CA LYS A 171 7.81 13.03 -4.38
C LYS A 171 7.45 14.27 -5.21
N PRO A 172 8.42 14.98 -5.80
CA PRO A 172 8.14 16.15 -6.65
C PRO A 172 7.19 15.89 -7.82
N ASP A 173 7.16 14.69 -8.38
CA ASP A 173 6.21 14.32 -9.45
C ASP A 173 4.74 14.33 -8.97
N ASN A 174 4.53 14.07 -7.68
CA ASN A 174 3.22 13.98 -7.03
C ASN A 174 2.85 15.28 -6.28
N VAL A 175 3.67 16.33 -6.40
CA VAL A 175 3.36 17.68 -5.93
C VAL A 175 3.06 18.54 -7.15
N LEU A 176 1.85 19.04 -7.25
CA LEU A 176 1.36 19.79 -8.39
C LEU A 176 1.28 21.29 -8.07
N LEU A 177 1.65 22.11 -9.05
CA LEU A 177 1.55 23.57 -9.00
C LEU A 177 0.37 24.01 -9.86
N MET A 178 -0.55 24.73 -9.24
CA MET A 178 -1.71 25.31 -9.90
C MET A 178 -1.34 26.64 -10.57
N ARG A 179 -2.20 27.14 -11.48
CA ARG A 179 -1.99 28.41 -12.21
C ARG A 179 -1.86 29.64 -11.29
N ASP A 180 -2.48 29.58 -10.12
CA ASP A 180 -2.40 30.63 -9.09
C ASP A 180 -1.13 30.51 -8.20
N GLY A 181 -0.26 29.54 -8.50
CA GLY A 181 0.94 29.24 -7.72
C GLY A 181 0.67 28.42 -6.45
N SER A 182 -0.57 28.00 -6.20
CA SER A 182 -0.88 27.13 -5.06
C SER A 182 -0.35 25.70 -5.29
N VAL A 183 0.04 25.07 -4.18
CA VAL A 183 0.53 23.68 -4.17
C VAL A 183 -0.59 22.72 -3.83
N LYS A 184 -0.64 21.58 -4.54
CA LYS A 184 -1.54 20.47 -4.25
C LYS A 184 -0.81 19.12 -4.32
N LEU A 185 -1.03 18.27 -3.33
CA LEU A 185 -0.59 16.87 -3.38
C LEU A 185 -1.51 16.06 -4.28
N ALA A 186 -0.96 15.10 -5.00
CA ALA A 186 -1.65 14.26 -5.97
C ALA A 186 -1.15 12.81 -5.91
N ASP A 187 -1.82 11.95 -6.68
CA ASP A 187 -1.51 10.51 -6.80
C ASP A 187 -1.55 9.74 -5.48
N PHE A 188 -2.79 9.49 -5.04
CA PHE A 188 -3.08 8.77 -3.80
C PHE A 188 -3.21 7.25 -3.99
N GLY A 189 -2.70 6.70 -5.10
CA GLY A 189 -2.83 5.28 -5.43
C GLY A 189 -2.18 4.34 -4.42
N LEU A 190 -1.18 4.85 -3.69
CA LEU A 190 -0.48 4.18 -2.58
C LEU A 190 -0.86 4.72 -1.20
N ALA A 191 -1.81 5.67 -1.14
CA ALA A 191 -2.24 6.24 0.13
C ALA A 191 -2.89 5.17 1.00
N THR A 192 -2.58 5.20 2.29
CA THR A 192 -2.95 4.14 3.22
C THR A 192 -3.72 4.73 4.38
N GLU A 193 -4.93 4.22 4.62
CA GLU A 193 -5.70 4.55 5.80
C GLU A 193 -4.99 3.98 7.03
N LEU A 194 -4.88 4.79 8.07
CA LEU A 194 -4.27 4.39 9.34
C LEU A 194 -5.24 3.47 10.07
N THR A 195 -4.85 2.19 10.13
CA THR A 195 -5.56 1.09 10.77
C THR A 195 -4.69 0.47 11.87
N GLY A 196 -5.15 0.47 13.12
CA GLY A 196 -4.44 -0.14 14.26
C GLY A 196 -4.98 0.39 15.58
N THR A 197 -4.53 -0.15 16.72
CA THR A 197 -4.87 0.39 18.05
C THR A 197 -4.44 1.86 18.09
N HIS A 198 -5.42 2.76 18.17
CA HIS A 198 -5.26 4.24 18.10
C HIS A 198 -4.90 4.84 16.72
N GLY A 199 -5.01 4.12 15.60
CA GLY A 199 -4.81 4.71 14.26
C GLY A 199 -3.37 5.18 14.00
N THR A 200 -2.38 4.45 14.51
CA THR A 200 -0.96 4.86 14.50
C THR A 200 -0.16 4.42 13.27
N HIS A 201 -0.66 3.44 12.54
CA HIS A 201 -0.03 2.87 11.34
C HIS A 201 -1.11 2.34 10.40
N GLY A 202 -0.74 1.96 9.18
CA GLY A 202 -1.58 1.20 8.26
C GLY A 202 -0.72 0.21 7.47
N TYR A 203 -1.30 -0.43 6.45
CA TYR A 203 -0.58 -1.39 5.62
C TYR A 203 -0.69 -1.05 4.13
N ALA A 204 0.46 -1.01 3.47
CA ALA A 204 0.59 -0.67 2.05
C ALA A 204 1.23 -1.83 1.28
N PRO A 205 0.96 -1.97 -0.04
CA PRO A 205 1.74 -2.90 -0.86
C PRO A 205 3.24 -2.55 -0.82
N PRO A 206 4.14 -3.51 -1.12
CA PRO A 206 5.59 -3.30 -1.20
C PRO A 206 5.98 -2.52 -2.48
N MET A 207 5.37 -1.36 -2.66
CA MET A 207 5.51 -0.46 -3.81
C MET A 207 5.85 0.95 -3.31
N GLY A 208 6.47 1.72 -4.19
CA GLY A 208 6.84 3.11 -3.93
C GLY A 208 8.11 3.48 -4.68
N THR A 209 8.40 4.78 -4.72
CA THR A 209 9.56 5.30 -5.44
C THR A 209 10.81 5.15 -4.58
N LEU A 210 11.76 4.29 -4.99
CA LEU A 210 12.94 3.89 -4.18
C LEU A 210 13.71 5.07 -3.57
N ASP A 211 13.86 6.16 -4.31
CA ASP A 211 14.54 7.38 -3.87
C ASP A 211 13.92 7.99 -2.62
N TYR A 212 12.59 7.91 -2.48
CA TYR A 212 11.81 8.56 -1.44
C TYR A 212 11.39 7.60 -0.31
N LEU A 213 11.66 6.31 -0.46
CA LEU A 213 11.33 5.32 0.57
C LEU A 213 12.23 5.50 1.80
N PRO A 214 11.67 5.46 3.02
CA PRO A 214 12.48 5.46 4.22
C PRO A 214 13.20 4.10 4.42
N PRO A 215 14.35 4.08 5.11
CA PRO A 215 15.17 2.88 5.30
C PRO A 215 14.41 1.72 5.93
N GLU A 216 13.57 1.98 6.93
CA GLU A 216 12.81 0.92 7.61
C GLU A 216 11.75 0.30 6.70
N ARG A 217 11.16 1.05 5.76
CA ARG A 217 10.15 0.51 4.83
C ARG A 217 10.77 -0.42 3.79
N ARG A 218 12.05 -0.21 3.43
CA ARG A 218 12.79 -1.11 2.53
C ARG A 218 13.13 -2.45 3.19
N ARG A 219 13.31 -2.45 4.51
CA ARG A 219 13.63 -3.66 5.30
C ARG A 219 12.42 -4.31 5.95
N ALA A 220 11.27 -3.66 5.89
CA ALA A 220 10.08 -4.14 6.55
C ALA A 220 9.65 -5.50 5.98
N PRO A 221 9.31 -6.47 6.85
CA PRO A 221 8.77 -7.74 6.39
C PRO A 221 7.44 -7.51 5.69
N LEU A 222 7.21 -8.23 4.59
CA LEU A 222 5.92 -8.27 3.93
C LEU A 222 4.98 -9.17 4.76
N GLY A 223 4.01 -8.57 5.44
CA GLY A 223 2.94 -9.29 6.14
C GLY A 223 1.75 -9.58 5.23
N GLU A 224 0.76 -10.31 5.76
CA GLU A 224 -0.49 -10.66 5.05
C GLU A 224 -1.25 -9.42 4.54
N HIS A 225 -1.24 -8.34 5.32
CA HIS A 225 -1.90 -7.09 4.97
C HIS A 225 -1.01 -6.12 4.17
N GLY A 226 0.26 -6.46 3.96
CA GLY A 226 1.26 -5.61 3.32
C GLY A 226 2.40 -5.19 4.26
N ILE A 227 3.11 -4.15 3.86
CA ILE A 227 4.17 -3.50 4.66
C ILE A 227 3.53 -2.47 5.58
N GLN A 228 3.91 -2.48 6.85
CA GLN A 228 3.46 -1.49 7.81
C GLN A 228 4.01 -0.10 7.44
N VAL A 229 3.12 0.90 7.36
CA VAL A 229 3.44 2.29 7.02
C VAL A 229 2.90 3.23 8.10
N ARG A 230 3.60 4.33 8.33
CA ARG A 230 3.30 5.35 9.36
C ARG A 230 3.42 6.75 8.74
N PRO A 231 2.83 7.80 9.34
CA PRO A 231 3.00 9.18 8.88
C PRO A 231 4.47 9.63 8.77
N SER A 232 5.35 9.07 9.62
CA SER A 232 6.80 9.29 9.59
C SER A 232 7.49 8.84 8.30
N ALA A 233 6.82 8.05 7.45
CA ALA A 233 7.30 7.71 6.11
C ALA A 233 7.16 8.89 5.15
N ASP A 234 6.06 9.64 5.22
CA ASP A 234 5.89 10.86 4.43
C ASP A 234 6.83 11.97 4.93
N VAL A 235 7.11 12.01 6.24
CA VAL A 235 8.09 12.94 6.83
C VAL A 235 9.49 12.69 6.27
N TRP A 236 9.90 11.44 6.11
CA TRP A 236 11.16 11.10 5.45
C TRP A 236 11.20 11.61 4.00
N ALA A 237 10.15 11.31 3.23
CA ALA A 237 10.04 11.75 1.85
C ALA A 237 10.04 13.29 1.74
N LEU A 238 9.39 13.99 2.68
CA LEU A 238 9.43 15.44 2.79
C LEU A 238 10.86 15.96 3.02
N GLY A 239 11.66 15.31 3.86
CA GLY A 239 13.07 15.67 4.06
C GLY A 239 13.89 15.64 2.77
N ILE A 240 13.63 14.65 1.92
CA ILE A 240 14.23 14.56 0.58
C ILE A 240 13.74 15.71 -0.30
N VAL A 241 12.43 15.97 -0.34
CA VAL A 241 11.84 17.05 -1.14
C VAL A 241 12.36 18.43 -0.70
N ILE A 242 12.50 18.68 0.60
CA ILE A 242 13.10 19.92 1.12
C ILE A 242 14.51 20.08 0.55
N HIS A 243 15.33 19.03 0.63
CA HIS A 243 16.68 19.08 0.08
C HIS A 243 16.67 19.36 -1.43
N GLU A 244 15.87 18.62 -2.21
CA GLU A 244 15.77 18.84 -3.67
C GLU A 244 15.30 20.25 -4.02
N VAL A 245 14.36 20.83 -3.28
CA VAL A 245 13.88 22.20 -3.55
C VAL A 245 14.98 23.24 -3.40
N PHE A 246 15.82 23.13 -2.37
CA PHE A 246 16.86 24.13 -2.09
C PHE A 246 18.23 23.78 -2.69
N ALA A 247 18.47 22.53 -3.06
CA ALA A 247 19.70 22.07 -3.71
C ALA A 247 19.57 21.97 -5.24
N GLY A 248 18.59 22.65 -5.84
CA GLY A 248 18.43 22.70 -7.31
C GLY A 248 18.09 21.35 -7.95
N GLY A 249 17.26 20.55 -7.29
CA GLY A 249 16.84 19.22 -7.73
C GLY A 249 17.80 18.09 -7.35
N ALA A 250 18.91 18.38 -6.65
CA ALA A 250 19.84 17.35 -6.22
C ALA A 250 19.30 16.56 -5.01
N PRO A 251 19.30 15.22 -5.04
CA PRO A 251 18.90 14.41 -3.89
C PRO A 251 19.98 14.45 -2.78
N PRO A 252 19.61 14.27 -1.51
CA PRO A 252 20.55 14.31 -0.38
C PRO A 252 21.47 13.08 -0.30
N PHE A 253 21.11 11.98 -0.97
CA PHE A 253 21.88 10.75 -0.98
C PHE A 253 22.58 10.55 -2.34
N PRO A 254 23.88 10.24 -2.35
CA PRO A 254 24.64 10.09 -3.58
C PRO A 254 24.27 8.81 -4.33
N GLY A 255 24.35 8.86 -5.66
CA GLY A 255 24.16 7.69 -6.51
C GLY A 255 23.57 8.04 -7.88
N ALA A 256 24.10 7.41 -8.94
CA ALA A 256 23.61 7.60 -10.30
C ALA A 256 22.23 6.97 -10.54
N THR A 257 21.86 5.96 -9.75
CA THR A 257 20.58 5.24 -9.86
C THR A 257 19.79 5.33 -8.57
N ALA A 258 18.47 5.15 -8.66
CA ALA A 258 17.61 5.11 -7.49
C ALA A 258 18.00 4.01 -6.49
N MET A 259 18.48 2.87 -7.00
CA MET A 259 19.00 1.78 -6.18
C MET A 259 20.26 2.20 -5.40
N ALA A 260 21.20 2.90 -6.05
CA ALA A 260 22.42 3.39 -5.40
C ALA A 260 22.11 4.43 -4.33
N ARG A 261 21.20 5.36 -4.61
CA ARG A 261 20.76 6.37 -3.62
C ARG A 261 20.04 5.75 -2.44
N ALA A 262 19.18 4.76 -2.69
CA ALA A 262 18.52 4.00 -1.62
C ALA A 262 19.53 3.21 -0.76
N ALA A 263 20.59 2.67 -1.36
CA ALA A 263 21.68 2.02 -0.64
C ALA A 263 22.47 3.03 0.22
N ALA A 264 22.81 4.21 -0.31
CA ALA A 264 23.47 5.26 0.45
C ALA A 264 22.60 5.77 1.61
N ALA A 265 21.29 5.91 1.41
CA ALA A 265 20.33 6.21 2.47
C ALA A 265 20.31 5.12 3.56
N GLN A 266 20.51 3.86 3.16
CA GLN A 266 20.61 2.75 4.11
C GLN A 266 21.90 2.78 4.92
N GLU A 267 23.04 3.07 4.28
CA GLU A 267 24.33 3.22 4.97
C GLU A 267 24.31 4.38 5.96
N TYR A 268 23.68 5.49 5.58
CA TYR A 268 23.43 6.61 6.49
C TYR A 268 22.60 6.18 7.70
N ALA A 269 21.50 5.47 7.47
CA ALA A 269 20.62 5.03 8.55
C ALA A 269 21.30 4.05 9.53
N GLU A 270 22.30 3.31 9.07
CA GLU A 270 23.11 2.41 9.88
C GLU A 270 24.31 3.10 10.56
N GLY A 271 24.47 4.41 10.39
CA GLY A 271 25.60 5.18 10.91
C GLY A 271 26.93 4.90 10.20
N ARG A 272 26.90 4.24 9.04
CA ARG A 272 28.09 3.94 8.22
C ARG A 272 28.48 5.08 7.29
N ALA A 273 27.56 6.03 7.06
CA ALA A 273 27.79 7.24 6.31
C ALA A 273 27.15 8.45 7.03
N ALA A 274 27.67 9.65 6.79
CA ALA A 274 27.07 10.89 7.27
C ALA A 274 26.11 11.46 6.23
N LEU A 275 25.04 12.12 6.69
CA LEU A 275 24.16 12.90 5.82
C LEU A 275 24.95 14.13 5.31
N ARG A 276 25.15 14.22 4.01
CA ARG A 276 25.77 15.37 3.37
C ARG A 276 24.69 16.22 2.75
N THR A 277 24.32 17.30 3.43
CA THR A 277 23.40 18.28 2.88
C THR A 277 24.18 19.35 2.12
N ASP A 278 23.68 19.77 0.97
CA ASP A 278 24.33 20.79 0.15
C ASP A 278 24.42 22.13 0.92
N HIS A 279 25.54 22.83 0.79
CA HIS A 279 25.72 24.15 1.38
C HIS A 279 24.76 25.20 0.77
N ALA A 280 24.27 24.96 -0.45
CA ALA A 280 23.22 25.74 -1.09
C ALA A 280 21.88 25.70 -0.34
N VAL A 281 21.63 24.64 0.45
CA VAL A 281 20.42 24.56 1.29
C VAL A 281 20.56 25.55 2.46
N PRO A 282 19.63 26.51 2.64
CA PRO A 282 19.74 27.47 3.73
C PRO A 282 19.70 26.80 5.12
N PRO A 283 20.38 27.35 6.16
CA PRO A 283 20.56 26.68 7.44
C PRO A 283 19.27 26.15 8.10
N PHE A 284 18.21 26.97 8.12
CA PHE A 284 16.91 26.58 8.67
C PHE A 284 16.33 25.35 7.95
N TRP A 285 16.34 25.36 6.62
CA TRP A 285 15.82 24.25 5.80
C TRP A 285 16.70 23.00 5.89
N ARG A 286 18.01 23.18 6.07
CA ARG A 286 18.96 22.09 6.29
C ARG A 286 18.68 21.36 7.60
N GLU A 287 18.42 22.10 8.67
CA GLU A 287 18.03 21.54 9.97
C GLU A 287 16.69 20.81 9.87
N LEU A 288 15.68 21.47 9.29
CA LEU A 288 14.35 20.89 9.08
C LEU A 288 14.41 19.58 8.27
N ALA A 289 15.19 19.56 7.18
CA ALA A 289 15.40 18.37 6.37
C ALA A 289 16.14 17.27 7.13
N THR A 290 17.13 17.63 7.95
CA THR A 290 17.90 16.66 8.77
C THR A 290 16.99 15.96 9.78
N ASP A 291 16.12 16.72 10.45
CA ASP A 291 15.12 16.17 11.38
C ASP A 291 14.14 15.22 10.67
N CYS A 292 13.68 15.63 9.47
CA CYS A 292 12.83 14.81 8.63
C CYS A 292 13.55 13.53 8.16
N LEU A 293 14.87 13.57 7.99
CA LEU A 293 15.71 12.44 7.57
C LEU A 293 16.28 11.64 8.75
N ALA A 294 15.80 11.81 9.98
CA ALA A 294 16.29 11.01 11.10
C ALA A 294 16.16 9.49 10.78
N PRO A 295 17.14 8.63 11.10
CA PRO A 295 17.23 7.27 10.55
C PRO A 295 16.04 6.33 10.79
N THR A 296 15.37 6.45 11.94
CA THR A 296 14.31 5.52 12.35
C THR A 296 12.96 6.21 12.43
N HIS A 297 11.87 5.44 12.37
CA HIS A 297 10.55 6.05 12.50
C HIS A 297 10.30 6.65 13.89
N GLU A 298 10.90 6.09 14.94
CA GLU A 298 10.80 6.58 16.32
C GLU A 298 11.49 7.92 16.49
N SER A 299 12.70 8.06 15.93
CA SER A 299 13.42 9.34 15.94
C SER A 299 12.70 10.41 15.13
N ARG A 300 11.99 10.02 14.06
CA ARG A 300 11.14 10.93 13.27
C ARG A 300 9.78 11.24 13.89
N ALA A 301 9.32 10.47 14.88
CA ALA A 301 7.93 10.55 15.34
C ALA A 301 7.53 11.92 15.92
N ALA A 302 8.49 12.68 16.46
CA ALA A 302 8.26 14.04 16.97
C ALA A 302 8.11 15.10 15.86
N HIS A 303 8.57 14.80 14.64
CA HIS A 303 8.60 15.72 13.50
C HIS A 303 7.35 15.56 12.61
N THR A 304 6.18 15.59 13.24
CA THR A 304 4.88 15.60 12.53
C THR A 304 4.75 16.79 11.58
N ALA A 305 3.89 16.69 10.57
CA ALA A 305 3.64 17.80 9.65
C ALA A 305 3.17 19.07 10.39
N GLU A 306 2.37 18.93 11.45
CA GLU A 306 1.94 20.04 12.31
C GLU A 306 3.12 20.73 13.03
N THR A 307 4.01 19.94 13.65
CA THR A 307 5.15 20.50 14.39
C THR A 307 6.14 21.18 13.45
N LEU A 308 6.31 20.65 12.24
CA LEU A 308 7.12 21.28 11.18
C LEU A 308 6.50 22.60 10.68
N LEU A 309 5.18 22.64 10.49
CA LEU A 309 4.47 23.87 10.08
C LEU A 309 4.60 24.98 11.14
N HIS A 310 4.50 24.61 12.42
CA HIS A 310 4.69 25.54 13.53
C HIS A 310 6.10 26.13 13.54
N ARG A 311 7.14 25.32 13.30
CA ARG A 311 8.53 25.82 13.20
C ARG A 311 8.72 26.81 12.05
N ILE A 312 8.14 26.55 10.88
CA ILE A 312 8.20 27.47 9.73
C ILE A 312 7.50 28.78 10.06
N THR A 313 6.32 28.71 10.68
CA THR A 313 5.54 29.90 11.05
C THR A 313 6.30 30.75 12.08
N ALA A 314 6.89 30.11 13.10
CA ALA A 314 7.70 30.78 14.11
C ALA A 314 8.95 31.43 13.51
N ALA A 315 9.64 30.76 12.59
CA ALA A 315 10.82 31.31 11.91
C ALA A 315 10.46 32.56 11.09
N ARG A 316 9.34 32.53 10.35
CA ARG A 316 8.85 33.69 9.58
C ARG A 316 8.46 34.87 10.48
N ALA A 317 7.82 34.61 11.63
CA ALA A 317 7.47 35.64 12.59
C ALA A 317 8.70 36.30 13.24
N ALA A 318 9.80 35.54 13.39
CA ALA A 318 11.06 36.07 13.89
C ALA A 318 11.81 36.93 12.85
N GLU A 319 11.62 36.65 11.56
CA GLU A 319 12.21 37.43 10.46
C GLU A 319 11.46 38.76 10.23
N ASP A 320 10.13 38.80 10.41
CA ASP A 320 9.27 39.99 10.23
C ASP A 320 8.35 40.23 11.45
N PRO A 321 8.83 40.88 12.53
CA PRO A 321 8.03 41.10 13.76
C PRO A 321 6.87 42.11 13.61
N GLU A 322 6.77 42.84 12.49
CA GLU A 322 5.71 43.81 12.19
C GLU A 322 4.66 43.30 11.18
N ALA A 323 4.76 42.04 10.70
CA ALA A 323 3.75 41.47 9.80
C ALA A 323 2.40 41.27 10.53
N PRO A 324 1.25 41.70 9.97
CA PRO A 324 -0.02 41.57 10.66
C PRO A 324 -0.36 40.10 10.88
N THR A 325 -0.63 39.72 12.12
CA THR A 325 -1.24 38.44 12.47
C THR A 325 -2.60 38.36 11.78
N ALA A 326 -2.69 37.59 10.70
CA ALA A 326 -3.95 37.27 10.05
C ALA A 326 -4.76 36.26 10.88
N GLU A 327 -5.13 36.63 12.09
CA GLU A 327 -6.23 36.03 12.84
C GLU A 327 -7.38 37.04 12.89
N GLY A 328 -8.07 37.18 11.75
CA GLY A 328 -9.44 37.71 11.76
C GLY A 328 -10.40 36.59 12.15
N PRO A 329 -11.41 36.83 13.00
CA PRO A 329 -12.42 35.82 13.30
C PRO A 329 -13.12 35.39 12.01
N PRO A 330 -13.55 34.13 11.87
CA PRO A 330 -14.22 33.67 10.67
C PRO A 330 -15.51 34.49 10.46
N SER A 331 -15.52 35.29 9.40
CA SER A 331 -16.70 36.00 8.93
C SER A 331 -17.80 34.99 8.60
N ALA A 332 -18.90 35.07 9.35
CA ALA A 332 -20.11 34.32 9.10
C ALA A 332 -20.67 34.67 7.70
N ALA A 333 -20.42 33.79 6.73
CA ALA A 333 -21.08 33.82 5.43
C ALA A 333 -21.94 32.56 5.27
N GLN A 334 -23.21 32.73 5.68
CA GLN A 334 -24.42 32.14 5.08
C GLN A 334 -24.38 30.64 4.73
N ALA A 335 -24.60 29.80 5.74
CA ALA A 335 -25.14 28.46 5.54
C ALA A 335 -26.62 28.55 5.15
N SER A 336 -26.98 28.01 3.99
CA SER A 336 -28.38 27.69 3.66
C SER A 336 -28.81 26.40 4.40
N PRO A 337 -30.08 26.28 4.84
CA PRO A 337 -30.49 25.24 5.76
C PRO A 337 -30.79 23.91 5.04
N HIS A 338 -30.08 22.84 5.39
CA HIS A 338 -30.53 21.47 5.12
C HIS A 338 -31.31 20.92 6.33
N PRO A 339 -32.39 20.14 6.12
CA PRO A 339 -33.25 19.66 7.20
C PRO A 339 -32.58 18.53 8.00
N PRO A 340 -32.94 18.33 9.28
CA PRO A 340 -32.28 17.35 10.13
C PRO A 340 -32.74 15.92 9.82
N VAL A 341 -31.78 15.02 9.56
CA VAL A 341 -31.99 13.58 9.49
C VAL A 341 -32.01 13.03 10.92
N ARG A 342 -33.14 12.46 11.35
CA ARG A 342 -33.32 11.83 12.67
C ARG A 342 -32.55 10.50 12.76
N PRO A 343 -31.87 10.17 13.88
CA PRO A 343 -31.36 8.83 14.11
C PRO A 343 -32.47 7.89 14.62
N LEU A 344 -32.63 6.74 13.96
CA LEU A 344 -33.48 5.65 14.45
C LEU A 344 -32.79 4.94 15.62
N HIS A 345 -33.27 5.19 16.84
CA HIS A 345 -33.00 4.33 17.99
C HIS A 345 -33.80 3.03 17.87
N ARG A 346 -33.12 1.88 17.73
CA ARG A 346 -33.73 0.57 18.05
C ARG A 346 -33.35 0.17 19.48
N ARG A 347 -34.38 0.12 20.33
CA ARG A 347 -34.36 -0.48 21.67
C ARG A 347 -34.51 -2.01 21.56
N ALA A 348 -33.70 -2.76 22.31
CA ALA A 348 -34.08 -4.03 22.93
C ALA A 348 -33.04 -4.33 24.04
N ARG A 349 -33.35 -3.96 25.29
CA ARG A 349 -33.88 -4.83 26.37
C ARG A 349 -32.86 -5.82 26.93
N ALA A 350 -32.41 -5.49 28.13
CA ALA A 350 -31.72 -6.34 29.07
C ALA A 350 -32.61 -7.50 29.57
N ALA A 351 -31.97 -8.63 29.87
CA ALA A 351 -32.47 -9.59 30.85
C ALA A 351 -31.30 -9.96 31.77
N LEU A 352 -31.42 -9.54 33.03
CA LEU A 352 -30.65 -10.07 34.16
C LEU A 352 -31.17 -11.47 34.49
N LEU A 353 -30.25 -12.39 34.82
CA LEU A 353 -30.48 -13.36 35.88
C LEU A 353 -29.19 -13.51 36.70
N ALA A 354 -29.34 -13.26 37.99
CA ALA A 354 -28.35 -13.45 39.04
C ALA A 354 -28.50 -14.84 39.66
N GLY A 355 -27.39 -15.38 40.18
CA GLY A 355 -27.36 -16.57 41.01
C GLY A 355 -25.97 -16.76 41.64
N ALA A 356 -25.82 -16.29 42.88
CA ALA A 356 -24.70 -16.57 43.79
C ALA A 356 -24.68 -18.07 44.18
N ALA A 357 -23.72 -18.71 44.85
CA ALA A 357 -22.65 -18.33 45.77
C ALA A 357 -21.72 -19.56 46.00
N VAL A 358 -20.43 -19.32 46.34
CA VAL A 358 -19.67 -19.84 47.53
C VAL A 358 -19.83 -21.35 47.88
N CYS A 359 -18.83 -22.24 48.03
CA CYS A 359 -17.60 -22.24 48.84
C CYS A 359 -16.87 -23.60 48.61
N GLY A 360 -15.60 -23.72 49.01
CA GLY A 360 -15.07 -25.00 49.53
C GLY A 360 -13.68 -25.40 49.05
N ALA A 361 -12.67 -25.08 49.87
CA ALA A 361 -11.31 -25.62 49.77
C ALA A 361 -11.25 -27.07 50.31
N ALA A 362 -10.39 -27.90 49.73
CA ALA A 362 -9.71 -28.98 50.44
C ALA A 362 -8.44 -29.41 49.69
N VAL A 363 -7.29 -29.17 50.34
CA VAL A 363 -6.00 -29.77 50.04
C VAL A 363 -5.95 -31.15 50.72
N ALA A 364 -5.48 -32.18 50.02
CA ALA A 364 -4.92 -33.38 50.65
C ALA A 364 -3.76 -33.91 49.81
N LEU A 365 -2.64 -34.15 50.50
CA LEU A 365 -1.33 -34.56 50.01
C LEU A 365 -1.15 -36.10 50.02
N TRP A 366 -0.35 -36.57 49.04
CA TRP A 366 0.59 -37.72 49.03
C TRP A 366 0.07 -39.18 48.98
N PRO A 367 0.90 -40.21 48.64
CA PRO A 367 2.25 -40.19 48.03
C PRO A 367 2.58 -41.25 46.93
N HIS A 368 3.68 -40.97 46.20
CA HIS A 368 4.72 -41.86 45.63
C HIS A 368 4.33 -43.17 44.93
N GLY A 369 4.77 -43.29 43.66
CA GLY A 369 4.83 -44.56 42.94
C GLY A 369 5.65 -44.45 41.65
N ALA A 370 6.79 -45.14 41.64
CA ALA A 370 7.85 -45.12 40.66
C ALA A 370 7.49 -45.58 39.23
N ARG A 371 8.28 -45.04 38.28
CA ARG A 371 8.97 -45.71 37.16
C ARG A 371 8.21 -46.24 35.93
N ASP A 372 8.76 -45.78 34.81
CA ASP A 372 9.08 -46.48 33.57
C ASP A 372 8.09 -46.51 32.39
N ALA A 373 8.74 -46.35 31.23
CA ALA A 373 8.30 -46.60 29.86
C ALA A 373 7.47 -45.51 29.16
N ALA A 374 8.19 -44.60 28.51
CA ALA A 374 7.71 -44.05 27.23
C ALA A 374 7.48 -45.22 26.25
N PRO A 375 6.32 -45.35 25.60
CA PRO A 375 6.19 -46.25 24.48
C PRO A 375 6.92 -45.61 23.30
N ALA A 376 7.95 -46.29 22.81
CA ALA A 376 8.47 -46.06 21.47
C ALA A 376 7.28 -46.18 20.50
N ALA A 377 6.88 -45.07 19.89
CA ALA A 377 5.85 -45.06 18.87
C ALA A 377 6.32 -45.98 17.74
N ALA A 378 5.63 -47.11 17.59
CA ALA A 378 5.74 -47.97 16.43
C ALA A 378 5.61 -47.09 15.18
N ARG A 379 6.64 -47.08 14.33
CA ARG A 379 6.58 -46.44 13.01
C ARG A 379 5.51 -47.17 12.21
N ALA A 380 4.26 -46.70 12.26
CA ALA A 380 3.20 -47.15 11.37
C ALA A 380 3.70 -47.05 9.92
N GLU A 381 3.37 -47.99 9.04
CA GLU A 381 3.72 -47.86 7.62
C GLU A 381 2.95 -46.69 6.98
N ALA A 382 3.55 -46.01 6.01
CA ALA A 382 2.89 -44.90 5.32
C ALA A 382 1.73 -45.45 4.49
N SER A 383 0.57 -44.78 4.50
CA SER A 383 -0.62 -45.22 3.75
C SER A 383 -0.56 -44.87 2.26
N GLY A 384 0.39 -44.03 1.85
CA GLY A 384 0.63 -43.71 0.44
C GLY A 384 1.82 -42.78 0.25
N SER A 385 1.95 -42.24 -0.95
CA SER A 385 2.89 -41.16 -1.27
C SER A 385 2.24 -40.14 -2.19
N LEU A 386 2.75 -38.91 -2.17
CA LEU A 386 2.37 -37.85 -3.09
C LEU A 386 3.61 -37.12 -3.58
N ARG A 387 3.48 -36.49 -4.74
CA ARG A 387 4.45 -35.56 -5.30
C ARG A 387 4.07 -34.13 -4.98
N VAL A 388 5.03 -33.37 -4.48
CA VAL A 388 4.91 -31.93 -4.24
C VAL A 388 4.83 -31.21 -5.59
N PHE A 389 3.89 -30.29 -5.70
CA PHE A 389 3.62 -29.47 -6.87
C PHE A 389 3.71 -27.99 -6.50
N ASN A 390 4.51 -27.23 -7.24
CA ASN A 390 4.58 -25.78 -7.14
C ASN A 390 3.76 -25.12 -8.26
N ALA A 391 2.81 -24.25 -7.88
CA ALA A 391 1.96 -23.55 -8.83
C ALA A 391 2.74 -22.52 -9.66
N GLU A 392 3.86 -22.00 -9.18
CA GLU A 392 4.71 -21.09 -9.96
C GLU A 392 5.50 -21.84 -11.04
N GLN A 393 5.24 -21.54 -12.31
CA GLN A 393 5.90 -22.22 -13.44
C GLN A 393 7.43 -22.10 -13.39
N GLY A 394 7.96 -20.96 -12.94
CA GLY A 394 9.40 -20.72 -12.80
C GLY A 394 10.08 -21.50 -11.68
N CYS A 395 9.32 -22.18 -10.83
CA CYS A 395 9.81 -23.04 -9.75
C CYS A 395 9.63 -24.53 -10.02
N ARG A 396 9.03 -24.90 -11.15
CA ARG A 396 8.82 -26.31 -11.53
C ARG A 396 10.07 -26.93 -12.14
N ASN A 397 10.29 -28.21 -11.90
CA ASN A 397 11.39 -29.01 -12.47
C ASN A 397 12.80 -28.43 -12.23
N ARG A 398 12.98 -27.64 -11.16
CA ARG A 398 14.28 -27.09 -10.79
C ARG A 398 15.08 -28.09 -9.96
N THR A 399 16.37 -28.20 -10.25
CA THR A 399 17.30 -29.07 -9.51
C THR A 399 18.16 -28.33 -8.48
N ASP A 400 18.18 -26.99 -8.53
CA ASP A 400 19.09 -26.15 -7.74
C ASP A 400 18.56 -25.77 -6.34
N ARG A 401 17.44 -26.36 -5.90
CA ARG A 401 16.77 -26.13 -4.60
C ARG A 401 16.76 -24.65 -4.16
N ASN A 402 16.43 -23.75 -5.09
CA ASN A 402 16.39 -22.32 -4.83
C ASN A 402 15.50 -22.01 -3.61
N PRO A 403 15.99 -21.27 -2.59
CA PRO A 403 15.21 -20.96 -1.38
C PRO A 403 13.88 -20.26 -1.67
N ARG A 404 13.80 -19.44 -2.73
CA ARG A 404 12.58 -18.74 -3.16
C ARG A 404 11.52 -19.67 -3.74
N CYS A 405 11.91 -20.87 -4.18
CA CYS A 405 10.99 -21.89 -4.73
C CYS A 405 10.61 -22.98 -3.71
N SER A 406 11.01 -22.81 -2.45
CA SER A 406 10.73 -23.77 -1.40
C SER A 406 9.31 -23.58 -0.84
N LEU A 407 8.63 -24.67 -0.53
CA LEU A 407 7.30 -24.71 0.07
C LEU A 407 7.38 -25.11 1.54
N GLY A 408 6.54 -24.51 2.37
CA GLY A 408 6.44 -24.83 3.79
C GLY A 408 5.45 -25.97 4.05
N LEU A 409 5.63 -26.68 5.15
CA LEU A 409 4.68 -27.66 5.65
C LEU A 409 4.09 -27.17 6.97
N ALA A 410 2.77 -27.20 7.10
CA ALA A 410 2.09 -26.66 8.27
C ALA A 410 2.24 -27.56 9.50
N ILE A 411 2.26 -26.95 10.68
CA ILE A 411 2.24 -27.62 11.97
C ILE A 411 0.81 -28.06 12.31
N ASP A 412 -0.16 -27.14 12.19
CA ASP A 412 -1.58 -27.34 12.47
C ASP A 412 -2.42 -26.91 11.26
N PRO A 413 -3.14 -27.83 10.59
CA PRO A 413 -3.91 -27.55 9.39
C PRO A 413 -5.22 -26.79 9.70
N LEU A 414 -5.56 -26.57 10.98
CA LEU A 414 -6.73 -25.81 11.41
C LEU A 414 -6.41 -24.34 11.75
N LYS A 415 -5.13 -23.98 11.84
CA LYS A 415 -4.67 -22.61 12.10
C LYS A 415 -4.28 -21.90 10.80
N ALA A 416 -4.20 -20.57 10.86
CA ALA A 416 -3.72 -19.78 9.74
C ALA A 416 -2.32 -20.22 9.31
N TYR A 417 -2.05 -20.22 8.01
CA TYR A 417 -0.75 -20.62 7.45
C TYR A 417 0.24 -19.45 7.57
N THR A 418 0.81 -19.27 8.77
CA THR A 418 1.78 -18.22 9.12
C THR A 418 3.16 -18.84 9.42
N PRO A 419 4.25 -18.04 9.50
CA PRO A 419 5.58 -18.56 9.84
C PRO A 419 5.64 -19.37 11.15
N ASP A 420 4.84 -19.00 12.15
CA ASP A 420 4.78 -19.70 13.44
C ASP A 420 4.05 -21.06 13.37
N ASN A 421 3.34 -21.32 12.27
CA ASN A 421 2.59 -22.55 12.01
C ASN A 421 3.23 -23.39 10.89
N VAL A 422 4.53 -23.23 10.63
CA VAL A 422 5.25 -23.97 9.58
C VAL A 422 6.51 -24.61 10.17
N VAL A 423 6.78 -25.87 9.82
CA VAL A 423 8.02 -26.55 10.24
C VAL A 423 9.22 -25.96 9.51
N ALA A 424 10.41 -26.01 10.14
CA ALA A 424 11.64 -25.52 9.53
C ALA A 424 12.02 -26.29 8.25
N THR A 425 11.65 -27.57 8.16
CA THR A 425 11.86 -28.42 6.98
C THR A 425 11.07 -27.89 5.79
N ARG A 426 11.79 -27.62 4.69
CA ARG A 426 11.21 -27.15 3.42
C ARG A 426 11.17 -28.28 2.40
N VAL A 427 10.23 -28.17 1.46
CA VAL A 427 10.09 -29.11 0.33
C VAL A 427 10.04 -28.36 -1.00
N TRP A 428 10.40 -29.04 -2.09
CA TRP A 428 10.47 -28.45 -3.42
C TRP A 428 9.59 -29.21 -4.42
N ASP A 429 9.28 -28.55 -5.53
CA ASP A 429 8.55 -29.16 -6.64
C ASP A 429 9.19 -30.50 -7.06
N GLY A 430 8.37 -31.52 -7.27
CA GLY A 430 8.80 -32.84 -7.68
C GLY A 430 9.24 -33.78 -6.54
N GLU A 431 9.48 -33.27 -5.32
CA GLU A 431 9.80 -34.12 -4.16
C GLU A 431 8.63 -35.07 -3.83
N VAL A 432 8.96 -36.30 -3.44
CA VAL A 432 7.97 -37.32 -3.08
C VAL A 432 7.94 -37.49 -1.57
N LEU A 433 6.76 -37.30 -0.98
CA LEU A 433 6.54 -37.40 0.46
C LEU A 433 5.66 -38.59 0.78
N ALA A 434 5.98 -39.29 1.86
CA ALA A 434 5.13 -40.33 2.41
C ALA A 434 3.92 -39.70 3.13
N VAL A 435 2.73 -40.24 2.89
CA VAL A 435 1.44 -39.72 3.38
C VAL A 435 0.82 -40.71 4.34
N ASP A 436 0.33 -40.21 5.47
CA ASP A 436 -0.39 -41.01 6.46
C ASP A 436 -1.89 -41.00 6.23
N CYS A 437 -2.47 -39.82 6.02
CA CYS A 437 -3.92 -39.63 6.00
C CYS A 437 -4.31 -38.27 5.39
N LEU A 438 -5.60 -38.09 5.11
CA LEU A 438 -6.21 -36.86 4.61
C LEU A 438 -7.14 -36.22 5.66
N LEU A 439 -7.04 -34.91 5.85
CA LEU A 439 -8.02 -34.11 6.59
C LEU A 439 -8.90 -33.36 5.58
N PRO A 440 -10.21 -33.67 5.49
CA PRO A 440 -11.09 -33.12 4.46
C PRO A 440 -11.52 -31.66 4.72
N ARG A 441 -11.37 -31.16 5.95
CA ARG A 441 -11.77 -29.78 6.33
C ARG A 441 -10.77 -29.16 7.29
N GLY A 442 -9.78 -28.48 6.73
CA GLY A 442 -8.88 -27.58 7.44
C GLY A 442 -9.06 -26.12 7.01
N MET A 443 -8.09 -25.28 7.40
CA MET A 443 -8.01 -23.89 6.98
C MET A 443 -7.93 -23.81 5.45
N PRO A 444 -8.75 -22.99 4.77
CA PRO A 444 -8.64 -22.80 3.33
C PRO A 444 -7.28 -22.23 2.94
N ILE A 445 -6.62 -22.84 1.95
CA ILE A 445 -5.38 -22.33 1.35
C ILE A 445 -5.61 -22.04 -0.11
N VAL A 446 -5.12 -20.88 -0.53
CA VAL A 446 -5.08 -20.44 -1.92
C VAL A 446 -3.64 -20.53 -2.40
N ASP A 447 -3.39 -21.16 -3.55
CA ASP A 447 -2.06 -21.17 -4.15
C ASP A 447 -1.80 -19.98 -5.09
N GLU A 448 -0.62 -19.93 -5.71
CA GLU A 448 -0.22 -18.84 -6.60
C GLU A 448 -0.98 -18.83 -7.94
N SER A 449 -1.78 -19.87 -8.22
CA SER A 449 -2.69 -19.98 -9.37
C SER A 449 -4.17 -19.79 -9.00
N ASP A 450 -4.44 -19.29 -7.80
CA ASP A 450 -5.78 -19.03 -7.25
C ASP A 450 -6.65 -20.29 -7.08
N ALA A 451 -6.03 -21.48 -7.05
CA ALA A 451 -6.72 -22.70 -6.67
C ALA A 451 -6.91 -22.71 -5.14
N VAL A 452 -8.13 -23.01 -4.70
CA VAL A 452 -8.48 -23.07 -3.27
C VAL A 452 -8.69 -24.52 -2.87
N SER A 453 -8.13 -24.92 -1.72
CA SER A 453 -8.50 -26.18 -1.07
C SER A 453 -8.61 -26.04 0.44
N VAL A 454 -9.55 -26.81 0.99
CA VAL A 454 -9.70 -27.05 2.44
C VAL A 454 -9.16 -28.42 2.85
N GLU A 455 -8.65 -29.20 1.90
CA GLU A 455 -8.11 -30.54 2.13
C GLU A 455 -6.61 -30.48 2.44
N TRP A 456 -6.17 -31.28 3.41
CA TRP A 456 -4.78 -31.33 3.86
C TRP A 456 -4.31 -32.77 4.00
N PHE A 457 -3.08 -33.06 3.57
CA PHE A 457 -2.43 -34.36 3.75
C PHE A 457 -1.44 -34.31 4.90
N ARG A 458 -1.50 -35.28 5.83
CA ARG A 458 -0.44 -35.46 6.82
C ARG A 458 0.73 -36.21 6.17
N VAL A 459 1.87 -35.54 6.05
CA VAL A 459 3.08 -36.05 5.40
C VAL A 459 4.18 -36.30 6.43
N ARG A 460 5.07 -37.27 6.15
CA ARG A 460 6.23 -37.57 7.00
C ARG A 460 7.43 -36.73 6.57
N LEU A 461 8.14 -36.19 7.55
CA LEU A 461 9.36 -35.42 7.32
C LEU A 461 10.59 -36.34 7.29
N PRO A 462 11.42 -36.28 6.24
CA PRO A 462 12.70 -36.98 6.24
C PRO A 462 13.66 -36.31 7.23
N GLY A 463 14.00 -36.97 8.33
CA GLY A 463 15.12 -36.59 9.20
C GLY A 463 14.82 -35.61 10.35
N ASP A 464 13.57 -35.24 10.61
CA ASP A 464 13.20 -34.41 11.78
C ASP A 464 12.73 -35.30 12.96
N ALA A 465 13.57 -35.43 13.99
CA ALA A 465 13.28 -36.25 15.17
C ALA A 465 12.30 -35.58 16.15
N ALA A 466 12.14 -34.26 16.09
CA ALA A 466 11.29 -33.51 17.02
C ALA A 466 9.84 -33.46 16.54
N ARG A 467 9.61 -33.40 15.22
CA ARG A 467 8.27 -33.46 14.60
C ARG A 467 8.31 -34.39 13.39
N PRO A 468 7.94 -35.68 13.54
CA PRO A 468 8.08 -36.67 12.45
C PRO A 468 7.08 -36.46 11.30
N THR A 469 6.05 -35.62 11.51
CA THR A 469 4.98 -35.36 10.54
C THR A 469 4.60 -33.88 10.50
N ALA A 470 4.16 -33.42 9.34
CA ALA A 470 3.60 -32.09 9.10
C ALA A 470 2.44 -32.16 8.09
N TRP A 471 1.88 -31.02 7.70
CA TRP A 471 0.71 -30.97 6.82
C TRP A 471 0.99 -30.25 5.51
N LEU A 472 0.63 -30.88 4.40
CA LEU A 472 0.69 -30.33 3.05
C LEU A 472 -0.73 -30.05 2.55
N PRO A 473 -1.07 -28.81 2.15
CA PRO A 473 -2.40 -28.52 1.62
C PRO A 473 -2.54 -29.12 0.21
N ALA A 474 -3.73 -29.59 -0.14
CA ALA A 474 -3.97 -30.34 -1.39
C ALA A 474 -3.74 -29.51 -2.67
N VAL A 475 -3.72 -28.18 -2.59
CA VAL A 475 -3.29 -27.32 -3.71
C VAL A 475 -1.82 -27.52 -4.10
N ARG A 476 -1.00 -28.06 -3.20
CA ARG A 476 0.43 -28.34 -3.41
C ARG A 476 0.73 -29.75 -3.89
N THR A 477 -0.26 -30.44 -4.43
CA THR A 477 -0.07 -31.71 -5.13
C THR A 477 -1.10 -31.84 -6.24
N LYS A 478 -0.76 -32.60 -7.28
CA LYS A 478 -1.74 -33.06 -8.29
C LYS A 478 -2.17 -34.50 -8.06
N ASP A 479 -1.51 -35.18 -7.14
CA ASP A 479 -1.82 -36.57 -6.79
C ASP A 479 -3.06 -36.61 -5.90
N ARG A 480 -3.85 -37.67 -6.07
CA ARG A 480 -5.03 -37.96 -5.23
C ARG A 480 -4.87 -39.35 -4.62
N PRO A 481 -3.90 -39.55 -3.70
CA PRO A 481 -3.64 -40.86 -3.12
C PRO A 481 -4.83 -41.30 -2.26
N ALA A 482 -5.22 -42.56 -2.38
CA ALA A 482 -6.24 -43.16 -1.53
C ALA A 482 -5.65 -43.46 -0.14
N VAL A 483 -5.86 -42.55 0.80
CA VAL A 483 -5.37 -42.64 2.19
C VAL A 483 -6.53 -42.51 3.17
N PRO A 484 -6.44 -43.09 4.39
CA PRO A 484 -7.50 -42.96 5.39
C PRO A 484 -7.71 -41.50 5.83
N GLU A 485 -8.86 -41.19 6.43
CA GLU A 485 -9.08 -39.87 7.04
C GLU A 485 -8.27 -39.71 8.34
N CYS A 486 -7.70 -38.51 8.54
CA CYS A 486 -6.96 -38.22 9.75
C CYS A 486 -7.89 -38.03 10.96
N PRO A 487 -7.51 -38.51 12.16
CA PRO A 487 -8.15 -38.06 13.38
C PRO A 487 -8.01 -36.54 13.50
N ARG A 488 -9.08 -35.85 13.95
CA ARG A 488 -9.06 -34.39 14.09
C ARG A 488 -7.91 -33.96 15.01
N PRO A 489 -7.10 -32.96 14.63
CA PRO A 489 -6.01 -32.47 15.47
C PRO A 489 -6.54 -32.00 16.83
N THR A 490 -5.93 -32.47 17.91
CA THR A 490 -6.18 -31.92 19.25
C THR A 490 -5.46 -30.56 19.33
N PRO A 491 -6.14 -29.46 19.70
CA PRO A 491 -5.50 -28.15 19.79
C PRO A 491 -4.35 -28.21 20.81
N VAL A 492 -3.14 -27.91 20.33
CA VAL A 492 -1.98 -27.68 21.20
C VAL A 492 -2.08 -26.23 21.67
N ASN A 493 -2.30 -26.04 22.97
CA ASN A 493 -2.30 -24.73 23.64
C ASN A 493 -0.92 -24.08 23.62
#